data_AF-A0A4Z2DT52-F1
#
_entry.id   AF-A0A4Z2DT52-F1
#
_cell.length_a   1.000
_cell.length_b   1.000
_cell.length_c   1.000
_cell.angle_alpha   90.00
_cell.angle_beta   90.00
_cell.angle_gamma   90.00
#
_symmetry.space_group_name_H-M   'P 1'
#
loop_
_entity.id
_entity.type
_entity.pdbx_description
1 polymer ?
#
loop_
_entity_poly.entity_id
_entity_poly.type
_entity_poly.pdbx_seq_one_letter_code
_entity_poly.pdbx_strand_id
1 'polypeptide(L)'
;MKCSRHEQILNIINGENVNIEELKRLSIDGCPDSNGIRSRVWKFLLNYLPCNFEKRQERVTFNRQQYVGYVKEFVFESCMADAMPADHPLNLEPDGNWITFFRDNEMLLQINKDCQRLCPDFDFFRRPTEFSCFSLFGKDVPVGVLRRRGETSTLQSHSLNKNLVGVTNMIRLSTYSPFRPNCRLSSGLVSQFEEDKMNCISECSLTSAYHEPHWEVIERILYVYYKTHVSQGYVQGMNEIIAPIYYVFATDPDESWRKYAEMDTFYCFNNLMTEIHPNFIRKLDGSHEAGLGGQMKILSNLLLKFDSNLSKHFQKIELVPEHFAFRWLSLLLAREFMLPDVLLLWDTLFSDPHRFNLLPYVCCSMLIGIRDQLLKADFPTAVQLVQNYPSNVDIMDILLKARAFYTNNGVDILSIYSSN
;
A
#
# COMPACT_ATOMS: atom_id res chain seq x y z
N MET A 1 -16.49 -10.13 -38.03
CA MET A 1 -15.30 -9.51 -37.42
C MET A 1 -15.12 -10.12 -36.04
N LYS A 2 -13.92 -10.58 -35.67
CA LYS A 2 -13.66 -11.05 -34.29
C LYS A 2 -13.67 -9.83 -33.38
N CYS A 3 -14.52 -9.84 -32.35
CA CYS A 3 -14.59 -8.83 -31.29
C CYS A 3 -13.19 -8.67 -30.65
N SER A 4 -12.72 -7.43 -30.45
CA SER A 4 -11.39 -7.16 -29.88
C SER A 4 -11.29 -7.69 -28.44
N ARG A 5 -10.09 -8.08 -27.95
CA ARG A 5 -9.88 -8.50 -26.54
C ARG A 5 -10.48 -7.48 -25.55
N HIS A 6 -10.35 -6.20 -25.87
CA HIS A 6 -10.89 -5.09 -25.09
C HIS A 6 -12.42 -5.14 -24.98
N GLU A 7 -13.10 -5.35 -26.11
CA GLU A 7 -14.55 -5.46 -26.16
C GLU A 7 -15.05 -6.73 -25.48
N GLN A 8 -14.31 -7.84 -25.60
CA GLN A 8 -14.63 -9.09 -24.91
C GLN A 8 -14.63 -8.91 -23.39
N ILE A 9 -13.59 -8.28 -22.84
CA ILE A 9 -13.52 -7.98 -21.40
C ILE A 9 -14.67 -7.05 -20.98
N LEU A 10 -14.94 -5.99 -21.75
CA LEU A 10 -16.05 -5.06 -21.48
C LEU A 10 -17.41 -5.78 -21.44
N ASN A 11 -17.66 -6.67 -22.40
CA ASN A 11 -18.90 -7.45 -22.45
C ASN A 11 -19.04 -8.36 -21.22
N ILE A 12 -17.95 -8.96 -20.76
CA ILE A 12 -17.95 -9.83 -19.57
C ILE A 12 -18.24 -9.04 -18.30
N ILE A 13 -17.52 -7.93 -18.06
CA ILE A 13 -17.69 -7.16 -16.82
C ILE A 13 -19.04 -6.44 -16.74
N ASN A 14 -19.65 -6.12 -17.89
CA ASN A 14 -20.98 -5.51 -17.96
C ASN A 14 -22.12 -6.54 -17.99
N GLY A 15 -21.82 -7.83 -18.16
CA GLY A 15 -22.82 -8.90 -18.22
C GLY A 15 -23.55 -9.11 -16.89
N GLU A 16 -24.73 -9.75 -16.95
CA GLU A 16 -25.56 -10.06 -15.77
C GLU A 16 -24.85 -10.99 -14.78
N ASN A 17 -24.07 -11.95 -15.29
CA ASN A 17 -23.25 -12.85 -14.49
C ASN A 17 -21.84 -12.94 -15.07
N VAL A 18 -20.85 -12.45 -14.32
CA VAL A 18 -19.45 -12.43 -14.77
C VAL A 18 -18.87 -13.84 -14.75
N ASN A 19 -18.42 -14.32 -15.91
CA ASN A 19 -17.60 -15.52 -15.99
C ASN A 19 -16.15 -15.18 -15.58
N ILE A 20 -15.81 -15.48 -14.32
CA ILE A 20 -14.49 -15.17 -13.74
C ILE A 20 -13.36 -15.92 -14.44
N GLU A 21 -13.57 -17.17 -14.85
CA GLU A 21 -12.53 -17.97 -15.51
C GLU A 21 -12.17 -17.41 -16.89
N GLU A 22 -13.18 -16.96 -17.64
CA GLU A 22 -12.92 -16.27 -18.91
C GLU A 22 -12.32 -14.88 -18.70
N LEU A 23 -12.74 -14.15 -17.66
CA LEU A 23 -12.17 -12.86 -17.30
C LEU A 23 -10.67 -12.98 -16.97
N LYS A 24 -10.30 -13.98 -16.16
CA LYS A 24 -8.91 -14.34 -15.87
C LYS A 24 -8.14 -14.65 -17.14
N ARG A 25 -8.67 -15.53 -18.00
CA ARG A 25 -8.01 -15.92 -19.27
C ARG A 25 -7.72 -14.73 -20.17
N LEU A 26 -8.62 -13.76 -20.26
CA LEU A 26 -8.45 -12.56 -21.09
C LEU A 26 -7.51 -11.51 -20.46
N SER A 27 -7.40 -11.50 -19.14
CA SER A 27 -6.65 -10.49 -18.37
C SER A 27 -5.23 -10.94 -18.00
N ILE A 28 -4.89 -12.22 -18.19
CA ILE A 28 -3.59 -12.79 -17.81
C ILE A 28 -2.39 -12.14 -18.52
N ASP A 29 -2.59 -11.67 -19.75
CA ASP A 29 -1.58 -10.94 -20.55
C ASP A 29 -1.78 -9.41 -20.46
N GLY A 30 -2.25 -8.94 -19.29
CA GLY A 30 -2.47 -7.53 -19.01
C GLY A 30 -3.88 -7.02 -19.32
N CYS A 31 -4.39 -6.19 -18.43
CA CYS A 31 -5.64 -5.45 -18.61
C CYS A 31 -5.39 -4.19 -19.44
N PRO A 32 -6.36 -3.76 -20.26
CA PRO A 32 -6.32 -2.44 -20.85
C PRO A 32 -6.51 -1.30 -19.83
N ASP A 33 -5.81 -0.19 -20.04
CA ASP A 33 -5.93 1.03 -19.23
C ASP A 33 -7.18 1.85 -19.58
N SER A 34 -7.68 1.68 -20.80
CA SER A 34 -8.86 2.40 -21.32
C SER A 34 -10.15 2.02 -20.59
N ASN A 35 -11.10 2.97 -20.49
CA ASN A 35 -12.49 2.73 -20.04
C ASN A 35 -12.62 2.11 -18.63
N GLY A 36 -11.63 2.33 -17.76
CA GLY A 36 -11.65 1.82 -16.38
C GLY A 36 -11.68 0.29 -16.32
N ILE A 37 -11.20 -0.38 -17.37
CA ILE A 37 -11.24 -1.85 -17.46
C ILE A 37 -10.42 -2.45 -16.33
N ARG A 38 -9.14 -2.07 -16.16
CA ARG A 38 -8.30 -2.60 -15.07
C ARG A 38 -8.95 -2.41 -13.70
N SER A 39 -9.47 -1.23 -13.39
CA SER A 39 -10.18 -0.93 -12.14
C SER A 39 -11.31 -1.92 -11.88
N ARG A 40 -12.19 -2.16 -12.85
CA ARG A 40 -13.30 -3.10 -12.71
C ARG A 40 -12.84 -4.56 -12.66
N VAL A 41 -11.86 -4.94 -13.48
CA VAL A 41 -11.29 -6.30 -13.48
C VAL A 41 -10.68 -6.61 -12.11
N TRP A 42 -9.86 -5.73 -11.56
CA TRP A 42 -9.26 -5.91 -10.24
C TRP A 42 -10.30 -6.05 -9.15
N LYS A 43 -11.37 -5.25 -9.19
CA LYS A 43 -12.49 -5.37 -8.25
C LYS A 43 -13.18 -6.75 -8.31
N PHE A 44 -13.24 -7.40 -9.47
CA PHE A 44 -13.70 -8.80 -9.56
C PHE A 44 -12.63 -9.79 -9.06
N LEU A 45 -11.38 -9.66 -9.51
CA LEU A 45 -10.29 -10.60 -9.19
C LEU A 45 -9.79 -10.50 -7.73
N LEU A 46 -10.14 -9.41 -7.03
CA LEU A 46 -9.92 -9.22 -5.59
C LEU A 46 -11.21 -9.45 -4.79
N ASN A 47 -12.22 -10.10 -5.37
CA ASN A 47 -13.45 -10.52 -4.70
C ASN A 47 -14.26 -9.37 -4.06
N TYR A 48 -14.16 -8.15 -4.59
CA TYR A 48 -14.95 -7.01 -4.13
C TYR A 48 -16.32 -6.95 -4.81
N LEU A 49 -16.36 -7.10 -6.14
CA LEU A 49 -17.61 -7.12 -6.90
C LEU A 49 -18.16 -8.54 -7.03
N PRO A 50 -19.42 -8.80 -6.64
CA PRO A 50 -20.04 -10.10 -6.87
C PRO A 50 -20.31 -10.33 -8.37
N CYS A 51 -20.19 -11.58 -8.83
CA CYS A 51 -20.40 -11.93 -10.23
C CYS A 51 -21.82 -11.63 -10.71
N ASN A 52 -22.83 -11.80 -9.84
CA ASN A 52 -24.22 -11.48 -10.14
C ASN A 52 -24.47 -9.96 -10.05
N PHE A 53 -24.96 -9.38 -11.15
CA PHE A 53 -25.25 -7.96 -11.33
C PHE A 53 -26.20 -7.38 -10.29
N GLU A 54 -27.28 -8.07 -9.94
CA GLU A 54 -28.31 -7.59 -9.00
C GLU A 54 -27.72 -7.30 -7.62
N LYS A 55 -26.73 -8.11 -7.19
CA LYS A 55 -26.08 -7.98 -5.88
C LYS A 55 -24.96 -6.95 -5.86
N ARG A 56 -24.50 -6.45 -7.02
CA ARG A 56 -23.33 -5.55 -7.10
C ARG A 56 -23.62 -4.22 -6.41
N GLN A 57 -24.74 -3.59 -6.76
CA GLN A 57 -25.05 -2.26 -6.22
C GLN A 57 -25.30 -2.31 -4.71
N GLU A 58 -26.01 -3.33 -4.24
CA GLU A 58 -26.24 -3.57 -2.80
C GLU A 58 -24.91 -3.74 -2.07
N ARG A 59 -24.04 -4.64 -2.55
CA ARG A 59 -22.73 -4.91 -1.94
C ARG A 59 -21.85 -3.67 -1.88
N VAL A 60 -21.74 -2.94 -3.00
CA VAL A 60 -20.93 -1.72 -3.10
C VAL A 60 -21.45 -0.64 -2.16
N THR A 61 -22.77 -0.44 -2.12
CA THR A 61 -23.40 0.56 -1.24
C THR A 61 -23.18 0.23 0.23
N PHE A 62 -23.41 -1.03 0.61
CA PHE A 62 -23.19 -1.51 1.97
C PHE A 62 -21.73 -1.32 2.40
N ASN A 63 -20.78 -1.81 1.61
CA ASN A 63 -19.35 -1.70 1.89
C ASN A 63 -18.91 -0.23 2.05
N ARG A 64 -19.31 0.64 1.12
CA ARG A 64 -18.99 2.07 1.20
C ARG A 64 -19.54 2.73 2.46
N GLN A 65 -20.79 2.42 2.85
CA GLN A 65 -21.39 2.92 4.09
C GLN A 65 -20.70 2.41 5.34
N GLN A 66 -20.30 1.13 5.36
CA GLN A 66 -19.57 0.55 6.49
C GLN A 66 -18.20 1.23 6.68
N TYR A 67 -17.45 1.45 5.60
CA TYR A 67 -16.18 2.18 5.68
C TYR A 67 -16.35 3.61 6.19
N VAL A 68 -17.42 4.32 5.79
CA VAL A 68 -17.76 5.64 6.37
C VAL A 68 -17.96 5.55 7.88
N GLY A 69 -18.60 4.47 8.36
CA GLY A 69 -18.74 4.19 9.79
C GLY A 69 -17.39 4.06 10.49
N TYR A 70 -16.47 3.26 9.91
CA TYR A 70 -15.11 3.09 10.46
C TYR A 70 -14.33 4.39 10.52
N VAL A 71 -14.43 5.25 9.50
CA VAL A 71 -13.77 6.56 9.52
C VAL A 71 -14.30 7.43 10.66
N LYS A 72 -15.62 7.45 10.87
CA LYS A 72 -16.22 8.22 11.97
C LYS A 72 -15.77 7.71 13.35
N GLU A 73 -15.82 6.40 13.56
CA GLU A 73 -15.44 5.77 14.82
C GLU A 73 -13.94 5.90 15.11
N PHE A 74 -13.10 5.48 14.16
CA PHE A 74 -11.66 5.34 14.41
C PHE A 74 -10.84 6.59 14.12
N VAL A 75 -11.28 7.45 13.19
CA VAL A 75 -10.53 8.65 12.83
C VAL A 75 -11.08 9.87 13.57
N PHE A 76 -12.40 10.03 13.64
CA PHE A 76 -13.01 11.21 14.26
C PHE A 76 -13.17 11.07 15.77
N GLU A 77 -13.90 10.07 16.26
CA GLU A 77 -14.19 9.92 17.70
C GLU A 77 -12.92 9.67 18.52
N SER A 78 -11.96 8.91 17.99
CA SER A 78 -10.65 8.70 18.63
C SER A 78 -9.84 9.99 18.80
N CYS A 79 -10.14 11.06 18.05
CA CYS A 79 -9.51 12.38 18.21
C CYS A 79 -10.26 13.29 19.20
N MET A 80 -11.51 12.96 19.54
CA MET A 80 -12.33 13.68 20.53
C MET A 80 -12.21 13.07 21.94
N ALA A 81 -11.33 12.08 22.13
CA ALA A 81 -11.11 11.36 23.39
C ALA A 81 -10.68 12.27 24.56
N ASP A 82 -10.32 13.54 24.32
CA ASP A 82 -10.14 14.56 25.36
C ASP A 82 -11.43 14.86 26.15
N ALA A 83 -12.61 14.41 25.67
CA ALA A 83 -13.92 14.65 26.30
C ALA A 83 -14.53 13.44 27.04
N MET A 84 -13.88 12.28 27.06
CA MET A 84 -14.35 11.10 27.78
C MET A 84 -13.77 11.07 29.22
N PRO A 85 -14.46 10.49 30.22
CA PRO A 85 -13.89 10.26 31.55
C PRO A 85 -12.83 9.16 31.43
N ALA A 86 -11.64 9.52 30.95
CA ALA A 86 -10.56 8.58 30.68
C ALA A 86 -9.88 8.17 31.99
N ASP A 87 -9.49 6.89 32.08
CA ASP A 87 -8.64 6.37 33.14
C ASP A 87 -7.40 7.25 33.35
N HIS A 88 -6.71 7.09 34.49
CA HIS A 88 -5.48 7.82 34.74
C HIS A 88 -4.46 7.57 33.60
N PRO A 89 -3.71 8.57 33.12
CA PRO A 89 -2.71 8.44 32.06
C PRO A 89 -1.53 7.49 32.38
N LEU A 90 -1.48 6.98 33.61
CA LEU A 90 -0.53 5.98 34.07
C LEU A 90 -1.21 4.63 34.36
N ASN A 91 -2.44 4.44 33.88
CA ASN A 91 -3.11 3.15 34.00
C ASN A 91 -2.29 2.11 33.24
N LEU A 92 -1.84 1.07 33.93
CA LEU A 92 -1.01 -0.02 33.40
C LEU A 92 -1.86 -1.22 32.95
N GLU A 93 -3.18 -1.15 33.12
CA GLU A 93 -4.08 -2.21 32.71
C GLU A 93 -4.02 -2.42 31.18
N PRO A 94 -3.89 -3.68 30.69
CA PRO A 94 -3.67 -3.97 29.26
C PRO A 94 -4.75 -3.42 28.31
N ASP A 95 -5.94 -3.16 28.81
CA ASP A 95 -7.14 -2.63 28.16
C ASP A 95 -7.41 -1.15 28.46
N GLY A 96 -6.52 -0.48 29.19
CA GLY A 96 -6.66 0.93 29.54
C GLY A 96 -6.68 1.84 28.30
N ASN A 97 -7.59 2.82 28.29
CA ASN A 97 -7.79 3.74 27.16
C ASN A 97 -6.50 4.46 26.74
N TRP A 98 -5.63 4.82 27.69
CA TRP A 98 -4.35 5.48 27.41
C TRP A 98 -3.33 4.56 26.75
N ILE A 99 -3.21 3.29 27.18
CA ILE A 99 -2.30 2.33 26.55
C ILE A 99 -2.69 2.09 25.09
N THR A 100 -4.00 1.93 24.83
CA THR A 100 -4.52 1.81 23.46
C THR A 100 -4.25 3.09 22.66
N PHE A 101 -4.49 4.27 23.24
CA PHE A 101 -4.21 5.55 22.58
C PHE A 101 -2.74 5.74 22.20
N PHE A 102 -1.80 5.46 23.13
CA PHE A 102 -0.37 5.59 22.86
C PHE A 102 0.10 4.59 21.80
N ARG A 103 -0.38 3.35 21.86
CA ARG A 103 -0.10 2.33 20.84
C ARG A 103 -0.61 2.75 19.47
N ASP A 104 -1.85 3.23 19.39
CA ASP A 104 -2.43 3.71 18.15
C ASP A 104 -1.63 4.90 17.56
N ASN A 105 -1.14 5.82 18.41
CA ASN A 105 -0.32 6.95 17.97
C ASN A 105 1.04 6.51 17.44
N GLU A 106 1.70 5.55 18.08
CA GLU A 106 2.96 4.99 17.61
C GLU A 106 2.79 4.33 16.25
N MET A 107 1.73 3.53 16.09
CA MET A 107 1.39 2.89 14.83
C MET A 107 1.03 3.92 13.74
N LEU A 108 0.24 4.93 14.08
CA LEU A 108 -0.10 6.02 13.15
C LEU A 108 1.15 6.76 12.68
N LEU A 109 2.10 7.05 13.58
CA LEU A 109 3.36 7.70 13.21
C LEU A 109 4.20 6.82 12.27
N GLN A 110 4.16 5.51 12.44
CA GLN A 110 4.81 4.58 11.52
C GLN A 110 4.14 4.60 10.14
N ILE A 111 2.81 4.49 10.07
CA ILE A 111 2.04 4.56 8.82
C ILE A 111 2.33 5.88 8.10
N ASN A 112 2.32 7.00 8.82
CA ASN A 112 2.60 8.33 8.28
C ASN A 112 3.97 8.40 7.59
N LYS A 113 5.03 7.93 8.27
CA LYS A 113 6.39 7.90 7.74
C LYS A 113 6.50 7.07 6.46
N ASP A 114 5.83 5.92 6.44
CA ASP A 114 5.85 5.01 5.29
C ASP A 114 5.07 5.61 4.10
N CYS A 115 3.91 6.24 4.34
CA CYS A 115 3.11 6.88 3.29
C CYS A 115 3.81 8.10 2.67
N GLN A 116 4.51 8.92 3.48
CA GLN A 116 5.26 10.07 2.96
C GLN A 116 6.45 9.69 2.06
N ARG A 117 7.00 8.49 2.28
CA ARG A 117 8.13 7.95 1.51
C ARG A 117 7.70 7.06 0.35
N LEU A 118 6.40 6.86 0.16
CA LEU A 118 5.83 6.01 -0.87
C LEU A 118 6.16 6.55 -2.27
N CYS A 119 6.76 5.71 -3.11
CA CYS A 119 7.13 6.02 -4.50
C CYS A 119 7.64 7.46 -4.71
N PRO A 120 8.80 7.85 -4.13
CA PRO A 120 9.21 9.25 -4.05
C PRO A 120 9.46 9.91 -5.41
N ASP A 121 9.74 9.10 -6.43
CA ASP A 121 9.96 9.51 -7.82
C ASP A 121 8.66 9.59 -8.64
N PHE A 122 7.51 9.27 -8.02
CA PHE A 122 6.20 9.31 -8.66
C PHE A 122 5.27 10.32 -7.97
N ASP A 123 5.08 11.47 -8.62
CA ASP A 123 4.42 12.64 -8.03
C ASP A 123 2.93 12.42 -7.68
N PHE A 124 2.27 11.41 -8.27
CA PHE A 124 0.84 11.12 -8.03
C PHE A 124 0.47 11.14 -6.55
N PHE A 125 1.23 10.47 -5.69
CA PHE A 125 0.87 10.35 -4.27
C PHE A 125 0.97 11.69 -3.52
N ARG A 126 1.78 12.64 -4.01
CA ARG A 126 1.94 13.98 -3.43
C ARG A 126 0.94 14.99 -3.97
N ARG A 127 0.32 14.70 -5.12
CA ARG A 127 -0.71 15.55 -5.71
C ARG A 127 -2.00 15.51 -4.88
N PRO A 128 -2.75 16.62 -4.89
CA PRO A 128 -4.04 16.70 -4.21
C PRO A 128 -5.06 15.76 -4.86
N THR A 129 -5.84 15.05 -4.03
CA THR A 129 -6.99 14.27 -4.51
C THR A 129 -8.14 15.19 -4.91
N GLU A 130 -8.88 14.81 -5.96
CA GLU A 130 -10.14 15.45 -6.36
C GLU A 130 -11.24 15.28 -5.29
N PHE A 131 -11.15 14.19 -4.52
CA PHE A 131 -12.15 13.79 -3.52
C PHE A 131 -11.49 13.74 -2.14
N SER A 132 -11.44 14.89 -1.48
CA SER A 132 -10.91 15.00 -0.12
C SER A 132 -11.85 14.37 0.91
N CYS A 133 -11.30 14.00 2.07
CA CYS A 133 -12.05 13.51 3.23
C CYS A 133 -13.29 14.39 3.55
N PHE A 134 -13.11 15.72 3.56
CA PHE A 134 -14.21 16.67 3.79
C PHE A 134 -15.34 16.54 2.76
N SER A 135 -14.99 16.32 1.49
CA SER A 135 -15.98 16.16 0.41
C SER A 135 -16.75 14.84 0.50
N LEU A 136 -16.12 13.78 1.05
CA LEU A 136 -16.66 12.43 1.10
C LEU A 136 -17.44 12.13 2.39
N PHE A 137 -16.95 12.63 3.53
CA PHE A 137 -17.48 12.28 4.86
C PHE A 137 -18.22 13.44 5.54
N GLY A 138 -18.21 14.64 4.94
CA GLY A 138 -18.93 15.82 5.42
C GLY A 138 -18.09 16.77 6.28
N LYS A 139 -18.71 17.89 6.68
CA LYS A 139 -18.04 18.97 7.43
C LYS A 139 -17.52 18.53 8.80
N ASP A 140 -18.12 17.48 9.35
CA ASP A 140 -17.83 16.99 10.68
C ASP A 140 -16.51 16.20 10.73
N VAL A 141 -15.95 15.74 9.60
CA VAL A 141 -14.66 15.03 9.56
C VAL A 141 -13.61 15.93 8.91
N PRO A 142 -12.79 16.66 9.70
CA PRO A 142 -11.84 17.59 9.12
C PRO A 142 -10.70 16.86 8.40
N VAL A 143 -10.18 17.49 7.35
CA VAL A 143 -8.99 16.99 6.65
C VAL A 143 -7.77 17.12 7.56
N GLY A 144 -6.82 16.19 7.44
CA GLY A 144 -5.55 16.22 8.17
C GLY A 144 -5.70 15.94 9.67
N VAL A 145 -6.80 15.32 10.10
CA VAL A 145 -7.02 14.90 11.51
C VAL A 145 -5.89 13.97 11.97
N LEU A 146 -5.58 12.95 11.17
CA LEU A 146 -4.51 12.00 11.47
C LEU A 146 -3.14 12.68 11.46
N ARG A 147 -2.88 13.57 10.50
CA ARG A 147 -1.66 14.39 10.46
C ARG A 147 -1.47 15.19 11.76
N ARG A 148 -2.49 15.95 12.18
CA ARG A 148 -2.41 16.76 13.41
C ARG A 148 -2.13 15.89 14.63
N ARG A 149 -2.77 14.72 14.71
CA ARG A 149 -2.53 13.74 15.79
C ARG A 149 -1.12 13.16 15.76
N GLY A 150 -0.55 12.94 14.57
CA GLY A 150 0.86 12.56 14.40
C GLY A 150 1.82 13.66 14.84
N GLU A 151 1.56 14.91 14.44
CA GLU A 151 2.38 16.08 14.79
C GLU A 151 2.39 16.39 16.29
N THR A 152 1.25 16.26 16.99
CA THR A 152 1.17 16.49 18.45
C THR A 152 1.89 15.42 19.26
N SER A 153 2.00 14.19 18.74
CA SER A 153 2.72 13.08 19.38
C SER A 153 4.25 13.25 19.35
N THR A 154 4.77 13.98 18.37
CA THR A 154 6.16 14.46 18.37
C THR A 154 6.26 15.74 19.19
N LEU A 155 6.34 15.62 20.51
CA LEU A 155 6.57 16.75 21.41
C LEU A 155 7.70 17.64 20.86
N GLN A 156 7.40 18.91 20.62
CA GLN A 156 8.42 19.91 20.32
C GLN A 156 9.30 20.07 21.56
N SER A 157 10.46 19.42 21.59
CA SER A 157 11.41 19.57 22.68
C SER A 157 11.94 21.01 22.71
N HIS A 158 11.53 21.79 23.70
CA HIS A 158 12.06 23.12 23.95
C HIS A 158 13.22 23.04 24.95
N SER A 159 14.38 23.61 24.60
CA SER A 159 15.51 23.75 25.51
C SER A 159 15.22 24.85 26.53
N LEU A 160 15.24 24.51 27.82
CA LEU A 160 15.18 25.48 28.91
C LEU A 160 16.59 25.96 29.24
N ASN A 161 16.85 27.27 29.14
CA ASN A 161 18.06 27.86 29.73
C ASN A 161 17.76 28.23 31.19
N LYS A 162 18.57 27.72 32.12
CA LYS A 162 18.54 28.11 33.53
C LYS A 162 19.43 29.33 33.72
N ASN A 163 18.86 30.47 34.09
CA ASN A 163 19.64 31.56 34.67
C ASN A 163 19.74 31.36 36.18
N LEU A 164 20.87 31.76 36.78
CA LEU A 164 21.28 31.58 38.19
C LEU A 164 20.31 32.13 39.27
N VAL A 165 19.15 32.65 38.87
CA VAL A 165 18.11 33.23 39.76
C VAL A 165 16.81 32.41 39.72
N GLY A 166 16.77 31.27 39.02
CA GLY A 166 15.61 30.36 39.04
C GLY A 166 14.38 30.84 38.26
N VAL A 167 14.45 31.96 37.53
CA VAL A 167 13.35 32.42 36.65
C VAL A 167 13.39 31.64 35.33
N THR A 168 12.27 31.00 35.00
CA THR A 168 12.11 30.21 33.77
C THR A 168 11.60 31.12 32.64
N ASN A 169 12.48 31.54 31.72
CA ASN A 169 12.05 32.22 30.50
C ASN A 169 11.92 31.20 29.37
N MET A 170 10.71 31.00 28.85
CA MET A 170 10.50 30.22 27.63
C MET A 170 11.08 30.99 26.44
N ILE A 171 12.15 30.48 25.85
CA ILE A 171 12.67 31.00 24.58
C ILE A 171 11.87 30.33 23.46
N ARG A 172 11.06 31.10 22.72
CA ARG A 172 10.61 30.69 21.39
C ARG A 172 11.83 30.66 20.47
N LEU A 173 12.48 29.52 20.32
CA LEU A 173 13.37 29.33 19.17
C LEU A 173 12.52 29.41 17.90
N SER A 174 13.02 30.12 16.89
CA SER A 174 12.40 30.17 15.56
C SER A 174 12.14 28.75 15.09
N THR A 175 10.85 28.46 14.88
CA THR A 175 10.29 27.18 14.49
C THR A 175 11.04 26.64 13.27
N TYR A 176 11.61 25.43 13.37
CA TYR A 176 11.85 24.63 12.17
C TYR A 176 10.48 24.09 11.73
N SER A 177 9.76 24.91 10.99
CA SER A 177 8.54 24.54 10.27
C SER A 177 8.97 24.27 8.83
N PRO A 178 9.00 23.01 8.37
CA PRO A 178 9.07 22.78 6.95
C PRO A 178 7.74 23.31 6.40
N PHE A 179 7.80 24.24 5.44
CA PHE A 179 6.66 24.83 4.71
C PHE A 179 5.94 26.05 5.34
N ARG A 180 6.52 27.25 5.16
CA ARG A 180 5.73 28.46 4.84
C ARG A 180 5.83 28.72 3.34
N PRO A 181 4.71 28.85 2.59
CA PRO A 181 4.76 29.32 1.22
C PRO A 181 4.94 30.85 1.21
N ASN A 182 6.04 31.31 0.60
CA ASN A 182 6.35 32.69 0.20
C ASN A 182 6.11 33.85 1.21
N CYS A 183 7.18 34.33 1.84
CA CYS A 183 7.33 35.77 2.10
C CYS A 183 8.76 36.22 1.79
N ARG A 184 8.87 37.21 0.91
CA ARG A 184 10.11 37.91 0.57
C ARG A 184 10.70 38.58 1.81
N LEU A 185 12.02 38.63 1.88
CA LEU A 185 12.79 39.33 2.91
C LEU A 185 12.36 40.80 3.02
N SER A 186 11.83 41.22 4.17
CA SER A 186 11.90 42.62 4.59
C SER A 186 12.30 42.71 6.06
N SER A 187 13.25 43.60 6.29
CA SER A 187 13.90 43.94 7.55
C SER A 187 12.95 44.47 8.64
N GLY A 188 13.23 44.09 9.89
CA GLY A 188 13.31 45.06 10.98
C GLY A 188 12.05 45.31 11.82
N LEU A 189 12.27 45.14 13.13
CA LEU A 189 11.60 45.77 14.29
C LEU A 189 10.34 45.10 14.85
N VAL A 190 10.54 44.66 16.09
CA VAL A 190 9.57 44.22 17.10
C VAL A 190 8.80 45.42 17.64
N SER A 191 7.48 45.27 17.82
CA SER A 191 6.74 46.00 18.87
C SER A 191 5.66 45.11 19.47
N GLN A 192 5.42 45.35 20.76
CA GLN A 192 4.83 44.51 21.80
C GLN A 192 3.29 44.44 21.83
N PHE A 193 2.79 43.66 22.81
CA PHE A 193 1.44 43.58 23.41
C PHE A 193 0.49 42.57 22.71
N GLU A 194 -0.32 41.75 23.39
CA GLU A 194 -0.77 41.67 24.78
C GLU A 194 -1.35 40.26 25.05
N GLU A 195 -1.57 39.92 26.32
CA GLU A 195 -2.12 38.64 26.81
C GLU A 195 -3.57 38.40 26.37
N ASP A 196 -3.93 37.17 26.02
CA ASP A 196 -5.27 36.63 26.26
C ASP A 196 -5.29 35.10 26.35
N LYS A 197 -5.84 34.60 27.47
CA LYS A 197 -6.20 33.20 27.69
C LYS A 197 -7.56 32.93 27.05
N MET A 198 -7.71 31.71 26.52
CA MET A 198 -8.97 31.05 26.15
C MET A 198 -9.52 31.40 24.74
N ASN A 199 -9.06 30.66 23.71
CA ASN A 199 -9.87 30.24 22.54
C ASN A 199 -9.05 29.39 21.53
N CYS A 200 -8.57 28.21 21.93
CA CYS A 200 -7.91 27.26 21.00
C CYS A 200 -8.92 26.40 20.20
N ILE A 201 -10.04 26.99 19.75
CA ILE A 201 -11.00 26.34 18.82
C ILE A 201 -11.29 27.24 17.60
N SER A 202 -10.74 28.45 17.52
CA SER A 202 -11.15 29.44 16.50
C SER A 202 -10.18 29.71 15.34
N GLU A 203 -9.04 29.03 15.24
CA GLU A 203 -8.12 29.20 14.08
C GLU A 203 -8.37 28.21 12.93
N CYS A 204 -9.54 27.57 12.87
CA CYS A 204 -10.00 26.87 11.66
C CYS A 204 -10.98 27.74 10.88
N SER A 205 -10.54 28.93 10.47
CA SER A 205 -11.24 29.66 9.42
C SER A 205 -10.31 30.56 8.61
N LEU A 206 -10.12 30.11 7.36
CA LEU A 206 -9.82 30.87 6.15
C LEU A 206 -8.34 31.19 5.81
N THR A 207 -7.90 30.56 4.70
CA THR A 207 -7.11 31.13 3.57
C THR A 207 -5.80 30.43 3.16
N SER A 208 -5.84 29.10 3.03
CA SER A 208 -5.52 28.42 1.77
C SER A 208 -6.32 27.11 1.77
N ALA A 209 -6.90 26.70 0.63
CA ALA A 209 -7.60 25.43 0.56
C ALA A 209 -6.57 24.33 0.84
N TYR A 210 -6.56 23.80 2.06
CA TYR A 210 -5.71 22.68 2.38
C TYR A 210 -6.20 21.50 1.53
N HIS A 211 -5.42 21.14 0.51
CA HIS A 211 -5.75 20.05 -0.38
C HIS A 211 -5.12 18.77 0.17
N GLU A 212 -5.96 17.79 0.50
CA GLU A 212 -5.54 16.46 0.92
C GLU A 212 -4.76 15.79 -0.22
N PRO A 213 -3.47 15.43 -0.03
CA PRO A 213 -2.74 14.65 -1.02
C PRO A 213 -3.14 13.17 -0.97
N HIS A 214 -2.94 12.46 -2.07
CA HIS A 214 -3.27 11.05 -2.19
C HIS A 214 -2.61 10.15 -1.12
N TRP A 215 -1.41 10.47 -0.64
CA TRP A 215 -0.76 9.71 0.43
C TRP A 215 -1.51 9.80 1.77
N GLU A 216 -2.23 10.89 2.05
CA GLU A 216 -3.06 11.01 3.27
C GLU A 216 -4.32 10.14 3.19
N VAL A 217 -4.84 9.95 1.98
CA VAL A 217 -5.93 9.01 1.74
C VAL A 217 -5.45 7.59 2.04
N ILE A 218 -4.26 7.21 1.57
CA ILE A 218 -3.65 5.90 1.87
C ILE A 218 -3.38 5.73 3.37
N GLU A 219 -2.83 6.76 4.03
CA GLU A 219 -2.61 6.76 5.48
C GLU A 219 -3.91 6.46 6.23
N ARG A 220 -5.01 7.12 5.84
CA ARG A 220 -6.33 6.88 6.45
C ARG A 220 -6.82 5.46 6.22
N ILE A 221 -6.71 4.93 5.00
CA ILE A 221 -7.12 3.55 4.70
C ILE A 221 -6.33 2.55 5.55
N LEU A 222 -5.01 2.72 5.63
CA LEU A 222 -4.13 1.83 6.41
C LEU A 222 -4.40 1.93 7.91
N TYR A 223 -4.69 3.13 8.41
CA TYR A 223 -5.06 3.31 9.81
C TYR A 223 -6.41 2.65 10.13
N VAL A 224 -7.41 2.78 9.25
CA VAL A 224 -8.69 2.06 9.39
C VAL A 224 -8.49 0.54 9.32
N TYR A 225 -7.62 0.06 8.42
CA TYR A 225 -7.24 -1.36 8.35
C TYR A 225 -6.62 -1.85 9.67
N TYR A 226 -5.65 -1.09 10.21
CA TYR A 226 -5.02 -1.38 11.50
C TYR A 226 -6.06 -1.52 12.63
N LYS A 227 -7.01 -0.59 12.72
CA LYS A 227 -8.04 -0.59 13.77
C LYS A 227 -9.05 -1.73 13.62
N THR A 228 -9.34 -2.15 12.39
CA THR A 228 -10.23 -3.28 12.11
C THR A 228 -9.55 -4.65 12.23
N HIS A 229 -8.22 -4.72 12.19
CA HIS A 229 -7.42 -5.96 12.21
C HIS A 229 -6.38 -5.97 13.34
N VAL A 230 -6.80 -5.73 14.57
CA VAL A 230 -5.90 -5.55 15.75
C VAL A 230 -4.92 -6.71 15.96
N SER A 231 -5.29 -7.95 15.61
CA SER A 231 -4.43 -9.13 15.75
C SER A 231 -3.24 -9.15 14.79
N GLN A 232 -3.41 -8.61 13.58
CA GLN A 232 -2.37 -8.49 12.56
C GLN A 232 -1.63 -7.16 12.70
N GLY A 233 -2.39 -6.08 12.94
CA GLY A 233 -1.90 -4.71 12.96
C GLY A 233 -1.41 -4.23 11.59
N TYR A 234 -0.70 -3.11 11.59
CA TYR A 234 0.01 -2.60 10.42
C TYR A 234 1.45 -3.13 10.41
N VAL A 235 1.92 -3.55 9.24
CA VAL A 235 3.30 -3.99 9.02
C VAL A 235 3.90 -3.17 7.88
N GLN A 236 5.11 -2.64 8.10
CA GLN A 236 5.86 -1.91 7.08
C GLN A 236 5.94 -2.73 5.79
N GLY A 237 5.60 -2.10 4.66
CA GLY A 237 5.44 -2.76 3.36
C GLY A 237 3.99 -2.84 2.89
N MET A 238 3.01 -2.81 3.80
CA MET A 238 1.59 -2.71 3.42
C MET A 238 1.28 -1.45 2.61
N ASN A 239 1.98 -0.35 2.89
CA ASN A 239 1.93 0.89 2.13
C ASN A 239 2.33 0.71 0.65
N GLU A 240 3.27 -0.19 0.36
CA GLU A 240 3.69 -0.51 -1.01
C GLU A 240 2.66 -1.40 -1.72
N ILE A 241 1.96 -2.26 -0.98
CA ILE A 241 0.90 -3.14 -1.53
C ILE A 241 -0.37 -2.35 -1.86
N ILE A 242 -0.79 -1.41 -1.00
CA ILE A 242 -2.02 -0.65 -1.23
C ILE A 242 -1.87 0.38 -2.35
N ALA A 243 -0.66 0.90 -2.60
CA ALA A 243 -0.41 1.99 -3.55
C ALA A 243 -0.89 1.67 -4.98
N PRO A 244 -0.54 0.51 -5.59
CA PRO A 244 -1.00 0.16 -6.93
C PRO A 244 -2.53 0.05 -7.03
N ILE A 245 -3.18 -0.53 -6.01
CA ILE A 245 -4.65 -0.68 -5.95
C ILE A 245 -5.31 0.69 -5.91
N TYR A 246 -4.84 1.55 -5.00
CA TYR A 246 -5.35 2.90 -4.86
C TYR A 246 -5.16 3.70 -6.14
N TYR A 247 -3.97 3.65 -6.74
CA TYR A 247 -3.69 4.33 -8.00
C TYR A 247 -4.70 3.94 -9.08
N VAL A 248 -4.88 2.63 -9.33
CA VAL A 248 -5.81 2.13 -10.36
C VAL A 248 -7.24 2.64 -10.15
N PHE A 249 -7.71 2.74 -8.91
CA PHE A 249 -9.08 3.20 -8.63
C PHE A 249 -9.21 4.71 -8.63
N ALA A 250 -8.20 5.43 -8.13
CA ALA A 250 -8.19 6.89 -8.07
C ALA A 250 -7.96 7.53 -9.45
N THR A 251 -7.42 6.79 -10.43
CA THR A 251 -7.27 7.23 -11.82
C THR A 251 -8.29 6.61 -12.78
N ASP A 252 -9.35 5.97 -12.28
CA ASP A 252 -10.43 5.43 -13.13
C ASP A 252 -11.01 6.55 -14.03
N PRO A 253 -11.25 6.39 -15.34
CA PRO A 253 -11.86 7.46 -16.14
C PRO A 253 -13.31 7.79 -15.75
N ASP A 254 -14.01 6.89 -15.07
CA ASP A 254 -15.38 7.11 -14.58
C ASP A 254 -15.36 7.75 -13.18
N GLU A 255 -15.87 8.97 -13.08
CA GLU A 255 -15.96 9.73 -11.83
C GLU A 255 -16.77 9.00 -10.77
N SER A 256 -17.81 8.25 -11.17
CA SER A 256 -18.66 7.50 -10.24
C SER A 256 -17.91 6.36 -9.54
N TRP A 257 -16.80 5.90 -10.12
CA TRP A 257 -15.85 4.99 -9.49
C TRP A 257 -14.74 5.73 -8.75
N ARG A 258 -14.11 6.74 -9.39
CA ARG A 258 -13.02 7.52 -8.75
C ARG A 258 -13.42 8.13 -7.42
N LYS A 259 -14.64 8.66 -7.33
CA LYS A 259 -15.17 9.30 -6.12
C LYS A 259 -15.10 8.39 -4.90
N TYR A 260 -15.26 7.09 -5.10
CA TYR A 260 -15.26 6.11 -4.03
C TYR A 260 -13.98 5.25 -4.00
N ALA A 261 -12.90 5.70 -4.67
CA ALA A 261 -11.64 4.97 -4.74
C ALA A 261 -11.11 4.58 -3.36
N GLU A 262 -11.17 5.49 -2.37
CA GLU A 262 -10.73 5.20 -1.00
C GLU A 262 -11.44 3.98 -0.39
N MET A 263 -12.77 3.95 -0.49
CA MET A 263 -13.61 2.90 0.10
C MET A 263 -13.41 1.57 -0.64
N ASP A 264 -13.40 1.63 -1.97
CA ASP A 264 -13.21 0.46 -2.83
C ASP A 264 -11.80 -0.14 -2.64
N THR A 265 -10.78 0.71 -2.46
CA THR A 265 -9.41 0.31 -2.15
C THR A 265 -9.35 -0.40 -0.81
N PHE A 266 -10.01 0.09 0.25
CA PHE A 266 -10.01 -0.57 1.56
C PHE A 266 -10.45 -2.03 1.45
N TYR A 267 -11.57 -2.32 0.78
CA TYR A 267 -12.08 -3.69 0.66
C TYR A 267 -11.23 -4.56 -0.26
N CYS A 268 -10.76 -4.04 -1.40
CA CYS A 268 -9.88 -4.79 -2.29
C CYS A 268 -8.54 -5.12 -1.62
N PHE A 269 -7.97 -4.15 -0.89
CA PHE A 269 -6.77 -4.34 -0.09
C PHE A 269 -7.01 -5.36 1.02
N ASN A 270 -8.12 -5.27 1.75
CA ASN A 270 -8.47 -6.21 2.81
C ASN A 270 -8.55 -7.66 2.30
N ASN A 271 -9.21 -7.86 1.16
CA ASN A 271 -9.33 -9.18 0.54
C ASN A 271 -7.96 -9.70 0.09
N LEU A 272 -7.14 -8.85 -0.54
CA LEU A 272 -5.77 -9.21 -0.92
C LEU A 272 -4.95 -9.60 0.30
N MET A 273 -4.99 -8.78 1.36
CA MET A 273 -4.25 -9.04 2.59
C MET A 273 -4.66 -10.35 3.25
N THR A 274 -5.92 -10.78 3.14
CA THR A 274 -6.35 -12.09 3.63
C THR A 274 -5.64 -13.24 2.90
N GLU A 275 -5.39 -13.11 1.60
CA GLU A 275 -4.66 -14.10 0.79
C GLU A 275 -3.16 -14.10 1.09
N ILE A 276 -2.56 -12.92 1.24
CA ILE A 276 -1.09 -12.77 1.42
C ILE A 276 -0.66 -12.60 2.88
N HIS A 277 -1.59 -12.65 3.84
CA HIS A 277 -1.34 -12.49 5.28
C HIS A 277 -0.18 -13.36 5.80
N PRO A 278 -0.04 -14.64 5.40
CA PRO A 278 1.08 -15.47 5.85
C PRO A 278 2.46 -14.86 5.57
N ASN A 279 2.58 -13.97 4.58
CA ASN A 279 3.83 -13.28 4.25
C ASN A 279 4.21 -12.20 5.27
N PHE A 280 3.30 -11.77 6.14
CA PHE A 280 3.52 -10.68 7.11
C PHE A 280 3.61 -11.18 8.55
N ILE A 281 3.49 -12.49 8.76
CA ILE A 281 3.58 -13.10 10.10
C ILE A 281 5.05 -13.36 10.43
N ARG A 282 5.67 -12.44 11.19
CA ARG A 282 7.07 -12.56 11.65
C ARG A 282 7.41 -13.88 12.35
N LYS A 283 6.42 -14.53 12.98
CA LYS A 283 6.59 -15.83 13.65
C LYS A 283 6.85 -16.98 12.66
N LEU A 284 6.46 -16.84 11.39
CA LEU A 284 6.68 -17.83 10.34
C LEU A 284 8.03 -17.65 9.62
N ASP A 285 8.69 -16.50 9.77
CA ASP A 285 10.00 -16.23 9.17
C ASP A 285 11.11 -17.15 9.74
N GLY A 286 10.90 -17.73 10.92
CA GLY A 286 11.82 -18.70 11.53
C GLY A 286 11.63 -20.14 11.06
N SER A 287 10.43 -20.54 10.63
CA SER A 287 10.17 -21.90 10.17
C SER A 287 10.40 -21.99 8.66
N HIS A 288 11.53 -22.56 8.26
CA HIS A 288 11.98 -22.73 6.87
C HIS A 288 11.06 -23.60 5.97
N GLU A 289 9.87 -23.95 6.45
CA GLU A 289 8.96 -24.93 5.84
C GLU A 289 7.61 -24.32 5.41
N ALA A 290 7.26 -23.12 5.87
CA ALA A 290 5.98 -22.46 5.56
C ALA A 290 6.15 -20.94 5.35
N GLY A 291 5.15 -20.30 4.75
CA GLY A 291 5.17 -18.85 4.47
C GLY A 291 6.28 -18.44 3.48
N LEU A 292 6.96 -17.32 3.76
CA LEU A 292 8.02 -16.79 2.91
C LEU A 292 9.22 -17.72 2.79
N GLY A 293 9.62 -18.40 3.87
CA GLY A 293 10.72 -19.37 3.83
C GLY A 293 10.43 -20.52 2.86
N GLY A 294 9.19 -21.01 2.84
CA GLY A 294 8.73 -22.01 1.87
C GLY A 294 8.80 -21.50 0.42
N GLN A 295 8.37 -20.26 0.16
CA GLN A 295 8.47 -19.66 -1.18
C GLN A 295 9.92 -19.44 -1.64
N MET A 296 10.82 -19.04 -0.74
CA MET A 296 12.25 -18.93 -1.04
C MET A 296 12.87 -20.29 -1.36
N LYS A 297 12.48 -21.35 -0.64
CA LYS A 297 12.89 -22.71 -0.95
C LYS A 297 12.39 -23.15 -2.33
N ILE A 298 11.14 -22.83 -2.68
CA ILE A 298 10.61 -23.07 -4.02
C ILE A 298 11.46 -22.32 -5.06
N LEU A 299 11.76 -21.03 -4.85
CA LEU A 299 12.61 -20.25 -5.74
C LEU A 299 13.99 -20.89 -5.96
N SER A 300 14.66 -21.33 -4.88
CA SER A 300 15.95 -22.04 -4.97
C SER A 300 15.85 -23.32 -5.80
N ASN A 301 14.80 -24.11 -5.59
CA ASN A 301 14.57 -25.34 -6.35
C ASN A 301 14.28 -25.07 -7.82
N LEU A 302 13.51 -24.02 -8.12
CA LEU A 302 13.23 -23.59 -9.49
C LEU A 302 14.51 -23.14 -10.20
N LEU A 303 15.36 -22.35 -9.53
CA LEU A 303 16.63 -21.92 -10.10
C LEU A 303 17.54 -23.12 -10.38
N LEU A 304 17.65 -24.06 -9.45
CA LEU A 304 18.43 -25.30 -9.66
C LEU A 304 17.91 -26.09 -10.86
N LYS A 305 16.59 -26.18 -11.03
CA LYS A 305 15.94 -26.91 -12.13
C LYS A 305 16.13 -26.23 -13.49
N PHE A 306 15.88 -24.92 -13.57
CA PHE A 306 15.86 -24.20 -14.85
C PHE A 306 17.21 -23.61 -15.25
N ASP A 307 18.12 -23.35 -14.29
CA ASP A 307 19.50 -22.93 -14.55
C ASP A 307 20.46 -23.42 -13.47
N SER A 308 20.84 -24.70 -13.57
CA SER A 308 21.77 -25.33 -12.62
C SER A 308 23.14 -24.66 -12.56
N ASN A 309 23.59 -23.99 -13.63
CA ASN A 309 24.88 -23.29 -13.66
C ASN A 309 24.81 -22.02 -12.82
N LEU A 310 23.75 -21.23 -12.98
CA LEU A 310 23.52 -20.04 -12.15
C LEU A 310 23.31 -20.43 -10.68
N SER A 311 22.57 -21.51 -10.42
CA SER A 311 22.39 -22.03 -9.05
C SER A 311 23.72 -22.42 -8.38
N LYS A 312 24.60 -23.13 -9.09
CA LYS A 312 25.95 -23.47 -8.59
C LYS A 312 26.81 -22.23 -8.35
N HIS A 313 26.69 -21.21 -9.21
CA HIS A 313 27.39 -19.95 -9.01
C HIS A 313 26.91 -19.25 -7.74
N PHE A 314 25.59 -19.17 -7.51
CA PHE A 314 25.01 -18.62 -6.28
C PHE A 314 25.55 -19.32 -5.03
N GLN A 315 25.62 -20.65 -5.05
CA GLN A 315 26.24 -21.43 -3.96
C GLN A 315 27.71 -21.07 -3.76
N LYS A 316 28.48 -20.91 -4.84
CA LYS A 316 29.91 -20.56 -4.79
C LYS A 316 30.16 -19.17 -4.19
N ILE A 317 29.31 -18.20 -4.52
CA ILE A 317 29.42 -16.83 -3.99
C ILE A 317 28.61 -16.63 -2.71
N GLU A 318 28.01 -17.68 -2.15
CA GLU A 318 27.18 -17.65 -0.93
C GLU A 318 25.98 -16.70 -1.01
N LEU A 319 25.46 -16.47 -2.22
CA LEU A 319 24.26 -15.66 -2.43
C LEU A 319 23.00 -16.53 -2.23
N VAL A 320 22.39 -16.41 -1.06
CA VAL A 320 21.12 -17.08 -0.71
C VAL A 320 19.89 -16.16 -0.91
N PRO A 321 18.68 -16.71 -1.17
CA PRO A 321 17.46 -15.93 -1.40
C PRO A 321 17.13 -14.90 -0.32
N GLU A 322 17.47 -15.15 0.93
CA GLU A 322 17.18 -14.28 2.08
C GLU A 322 17.75 -12.87 1.89
N HIS A 323 18.82 -12.71 1.09
CA HIS A 323 19.39 -11.41 0.77
C HIS A 323 18.52 -10.51 -0.12
N PHE A 324 17.55 -11.07 -0.85
CA PHE A 324 16.77 -10.32 -1.85
C PHE A 324 15.30 -10.74 -1.95
N ALA A 325 15.01 -12.04 -1.89
CA ALA A 325 13.71 -12.62 -2.15
C ALA A 325 12.67 -12.30 -1.06
N PHE A 326 13.10 -11.99 0.17
CA PHE A 326 12.16 -11.56 1.23
C PHE A 326 11.32 -10.37 0.77
N ARG A 327 11.99 -9.31 0.29
CA ARG A 327 11.32 -8.11 -0.21
C ARG A 327 10.50 -8.40 -1.47
N TRP A 328 11.07 -9.18 -2.39
CA TRP A 328 10.39 -9.54 -3.65
C TRP A 328 9.05 -10.24 -3.40
N LEU A 329 9.06 -11.25 -2.52
CA LEU A 329 7.92 -12.11 -2.26
C LEU A 329 6.90 -11.42 -1.33
N SER A 330 7.36 -10.77 -0.26
CA SER A 330 6.46 -10.07 0.68
C SER A 330 5.74 -8.88 0.05
N LEU A 331 6.38 -8.19 -0.90
CA LEU A 331 5.83 -7.00 -1.56
C LEU A 331 5.28 -7.27 -2.97
N LEU A 332 5.13 -8.54 -3.37
CA LEU A 332 4.65 -8.92 -4.71
C LEU A 332 5.40 -8.17 -5.83
N LEU A 333 6.72 -7.99 -5.65
CA LEU A 333 7.65 -7.26 -6.53
C LEU A 333 7.33 -5.77 -6.77
N ALA A 334 6.45 -5.15 -5.96
CA ALA A 334 6.04 -3.76 -6.14
C ALA A 334 7.19 -2.73 -6.06
N ARG A 335 8.35 -3.11 -5.50
CA ARG A 335 9.55 -2.25 -5.41
C ARG A 335 10.63 -2.55 -6.46
N GLU A 336 10.46 -3.59 -7.29
CA GLU A 336 11.46 -3.95 -8.30
C GLU A 336 11.20 -3.29 -9.65
N PHE A 337 9.94 -2.91 -9.88
CA PHE A 337 9.48 -2.40 -11.17
C PHE A 337 8.79 -1.06 -11.01
N MET A 338 8.76 -0.28 -12.10
CA MET A 338 7.98 0.95 -12.15
C MET A 338 6.48 0.61 -12.14
N LEU A 339 5.65 1.55 -11.68
CA LEU A 339 4.23 1.30 -11.48
C LEU A 339 3.52 0.65 -12.69
N PRO A 340 3.70 1.09 -13.95
CA PRO A 340 3.05 0.43 -15.10
C PRO A 340 3.36 -1.07 -15.21
N ASP A 341 4.61 -1.46 -14.97
CA ASP A 341 5.06 -2.85 -15.00
C ASP A 341 4.53 -3.63 -13.79
N VAL A 342 4.42 -2.98 -12.62
CA VAL A 342 3.76 -3.57 -11.44
C VAL A 342 2.29 -3.86 -11.73
N LEU A 343 1.57 -2.93 -12.39
CA LEU A 343 0.17 -3.15 -12.75
C LEU A 343 0.00 -4.34 -13.69
N LEU A 344 0.89 -4.46 -14.69
CA LEU A 344 0.89 -5.58 -15.63
C LEU A 344 1.23 -6.92 -14.94
N LEU A 345 2.24 -6.94 -14.09
CA LEU A 345 2.56 -8.10 -13.25
C LEU A 345 1.35 -8.51 -12.41
N TRP A 346 0.66 -7.56 -11.80
CA TRP A 346 -0.48 -7.83 -10.93
C TRP A 346 -1.72 -8.24 -11.72
N ASP A 347 -1.91 -7.74 -12.95
CA ASP A 347 -2.92 -8.26 -13.89
C ASP A 347 -2.70 -9.77 -14.09
N THR A 348 -1.45 -10.20 -14.33
CA THR A 348 -1.11 -11.62 -14.47
C THR A 348 -1.31 -12.40 -13.17
N LEU A 349 -0.77 -11.93 -12.04
CA LEU A 349 -0.88 -12.64 -10.75
C LEU A 349 -2.33 -12.80 -10.28
N PHE A 350 -3.15 -11.77 -10.43
CA PHE A 350 -4.56 -11.84 -10.05
C PHE A 350 -5.38 -12.71 -10.99
N SER A 351 -4.96 -12.80 -12.26
CA SER A 351 -5.62 -13.62 -13.26
C SER A 351 -5.18 -15.10 -13.21
N ASP A 352 -4.04 -15.41 -12.61
CA ASP A 352 -3.56 -16.79 -12.52
C ASP A 352 -4.53 -17.66 -11.69
N PRO A 353 -4.90 -18.87 -12.16
CA PRO A 353 -5.79 -19.77 -11.41
C PRO A 353 -5.25 -20.17 -10.03
N HIS A 354 -3.92 -20.18 -9.88
CA HIS A 354 -3.22 -20.50 -8.64
C HIS A 354 -2.56 -19.26 -8.00
N ARG A 355 -2.93 -18.06 -8.44
CA ARG A 355 -2.62 -16.78 -7.79
C ARG A 355 -1.10 -16.61 -7.57
N PHE A 356 -0.70 -16.41 -6.32
CA PHE A 356 0.68 -16.13 -5.93
C PHE A 356 1.62 -17.35 -6.00
N ASN A 357 1.12 -18.55 -6.33
CA ASN A 357 1.99 -19.70 -6.63
C ASN A 357 2.84 -19.48 -7.89
N LEU A 358 2.42 -18.57 -8.78
CA LEU A 358 3.20 -18.12 -9.93
C LEU A 358 4.38 -17.22 -9.53
N LEU A 359 4.31 -16.54 -8.39
CA LEU A 359 5.29 -15.51 -8.01
C LEU A 359 6.75 -16.03 -7.91
N PRO A 360 7.05 -17.20 -7.29
CA PRO A 360 8.41 -17.74 -7.30
C PRO A 360 8.95 -18.04 -8.71
N TYR A 361 8.06 -18.32 -9.68
CA TYR A 361 8.44 -18.53 -11.08
C TYR A 361 8.79 -17.21 -11.76
N VAL A 362 8.06 -16.13 -11.45
CA VAL A 362 8.42 -14.77 -11.87
C VAL A 362 9.79 -14.40 -11.32
N CYS A 363 10.03 -14.60 -10.02
CA CYS A 363 11.34 -14.34 -9.40
C CYS A 363 12.47 -15.17 -10.04
N CYS A 364 12.23 -16.46 -10.36
CA CYS A 364 13.21 -17.29 -11.06
C CYS A 364 13.49 -16.76 -12.47
N SER A 365 12.43 -16.38 -13.20
CA SER A 365 12.53 -15.77 -14.53
C SER A 365 13.35 -14.47 -14.50
N MET A 366 13.15 -13.62 -13.48
CA MET A 366 13.95 -12.42 -13.26
C MET A 366 15.44 -12.72 -13.11
N LEU A 367 15.81 -13.71 -12.29
CA LEU A 367 17.22 -14.10 -12.10
C LEU A 367 17.84 -14.59 -13.41
N ILE A 368 17.12 -15.42 -14.17
CA ILE A 368 17.60 -15.92 -15.46
C ILE A 368 17.65 -14.80 -16.50
N GLY A 369 16.80 -13.77 -16.41
CA GLY A 369 16.82 -12.59 -17.29
C GLY A 369 18.13 -11.82 -17.22
N ILE A 370 18.79 -11.79 -16.07
CA ILE A 370 20.08 -11.11 -15.85
C ILE A 370 21.24 -12.10 -15.65
N ARG A 371 21.06 -13.34 -16.06
CA ARG A 371 21.98 -14.48 -15.87
C ARG A 371 23.43 -14.15 -16.19
N ASP A 372 23.68 -13.58 -17.37
CA ASP A 372 25.05 -13.37 -17.84
C ASP A 372 25.81 -12.33 -17.03
N GLN A 373 25.10 -11.39 -16.39
CA GLN A 373 25.67 -10.44 -15.45
C GLN A 373 25.95 -11.13 -14.11
N LEU A 374 24.99 -11.92 -13.61
CA LEU A 374 25.12 -12.65 -12.35
C LEU A 374 26.26 -13.68 -12.37
N LEU A 375 26.45 -14.41 -13.47
CA LEU A 375 27.54 -15.40 -13.60
C LEU A 375 28.94 -14.78 -13.56
N LYS A 376 29.05 -13.49 -13.89
CA LYS A 376 30.32 -12.73 -13.85
C LYS A 376 30.52 -12.01 -12.52
N ALA A 377 29.46 -11.83 -11.74
CA ALA A 377 29.45 -11.08 -10.51
C ALA A 377 30.05 -11.88 -9.34
N ASP A 378 30.76 -11.18 -8.46
CA ASP A 378 31.05 -11.63 -7.10
C ASP A 378 29.86 -11.34 -6.17
N PHE A 379 29.97 -11.71 -4.89
CA PHE A 379 28.86 -11.55 -3.94
C PHE A 379 28.32 -10.11 -3.85
N PRO A 380 29.14 -9.06 -3.62
CA PRO A 380 28.63 -7.69 -3.50
C PRO A 380 27.93 -7.20 -4.78
N THR A 381 28.53 -7.47 -5.94
CA THR A 381 27.95 -7.08 -7.23
C THR A 381 26.63 -7.82 -7.49
N ALA A 382 26.56 -9.11 -7.16
CA ALA A 382 25.36 -9.90 -7.35
C ALA A 382 24.22 -9.42 -6.44
N VAL A 383 24.51 -9.11 -5.16
CA VAL A 383 23.55 -8.50 -4.22
C VAL A 383 23.03 -7.17 -4.78
N GLN A 384 23.92 -6.31 -5.27
CA GLN A 384 23.53 -5.02 -5.84
C GLN A 384 22.59 -5.19 -7.05
N LEU A 385 22.87 -6.15 -7.94
CA LEU A 385 22.04 -6.44 -9.12
C LEU A 385 20.65 -6.96 -8.75
N VAL A 386 20.53 -7.85 -7.76
CA VAL A 386 19.22 -8.40 -7.36
C VAL A 386 18.43 -7.43 -6.46
N GLN A 387 19.09 -6.53 -5.75
CA GLN A 387 18.40 -5.51 -4.95
C GLN A 387 18.02 -4.26 -5.76
N ASN A 388 18.71 -4.00 -6.86
CA ASN A 388 18.42 -2.92 -7.80
C ASN A 388 18.26 -3.50 -9.20
N TYR A 389 17.11 -4.16 -9.42
CA TYR A 389 16.88 -4.91 -10.65
C TYR A 389 16.99 -3.99 -11.88
N PRO A 390 17.69 -4.40 -12.96
CA PRO A 390 17.91 -3.52 -14.11
C PRO A 390 16.61 -3.17 -14.83
N SER A 391 16.39 -1.87 -15.09
CA SER A 391 15.18 -1.34 -15.74
C SER A 391 15.08 -1.63 -17.24
N ASN A 392 16.15 -2.16 -17.85
CA ASN A 392 16.19 -2.48 -19.27
C ASN A 392 15.63 -3.88 -19.60
N VAL A 393 15.19 -4.64 -18.59
CA VAL A 393 14.58 -5.96 -18.79
C VAL A 393 13.06 -5.77 -18.94
N ASP A 394 12.50 -6.28 -20.04
CA ASP A 394 11.06 -6.20 -20.29
C ASP A 394 10.29 -7.13 -19.34
N ILE A 395 9.32 -6.57 -18.62
CA ILE A 395 8.43 -7.31 -17.73
C ILE A 395 7.64 -8.38 -18.47
N MET A 396 7.24 -8.15 -19.72
CA MET A 396 6.50 -9.12 -20.53
C MET A 396 7.35 -10.36 -20.81
N ASP A 397 8.63 -10.19 -21.13
CA ASP A 397 9.56 -11.31 -21.33
C ASP A 397 9.72 -12.12 -20.04
N ILE A 398 9.81 -11.46 -18.89
CA ILE A 398 9.87 -12.10 -17.57
C ILE A 398 8.61 -12.95 -17.34
N LEU A 399 7.42 -12.38 -17.57
CA LEU A 399 6.13 -13.03 -17.35
C LEU A 399 5.90 -14.22 -18.28
N LEU A 400 6.19 -14.07 -19.58
CA LEU A 400 6.06 -15.15 -20.56
C LEU A 400 6.96 -16.33 -20.21
N LYS A 401 8.22 -16.05 -19.83
CA LYS A 401 9.17 -17.08 -19.41
C LYS A 401 8.77 -17.74 -18.09
N ALA A 402 8.28 -16.97 -17.13
CA ALA A 402 7.76 -17.50 -15.87
C ALA A 402 6.60 -18.47 -16.10
N ARG A 403 5.66 -18.12 -16.98
CA ARG A 403 4.53 -18.99 -17.35
C ARG A 403 4.99 -20.25 -18.07
N ALA A 404 5.97 -20.16 -18.97
CA ALA A 404 6.55 -21.34 -19.61
C ALA A 404 7.18 -22.30 -18.57
N PHE A 405 7.89 -21.78 -17.57
CA PHE A 405 8.40 -22.58 -16.46
C PHE A 405 7.28 -23.21 -15.63
N TYR A 406 6.20 -22.46 -15.40
CA TYR A 406 5.04 -22.89 -14.64
C TYR A 406 4.35 -24.10 -15.29
N THR A 407 4.09 -24.02 -16.60
CA THR A 407 3.47 -25.10 -17.40
C THR A 407 4.36 -26.35 -17.45
N ASN A 408 5.67 -26.19 -17.65
CA ASN A 408 6.63 -27.30 -17.73
C ASN A 408 6.80 -28.08 -16.41
N ASN A 409 6.35 -27.54 -15.28
CA ASN A 409 6.37 -28.22 -13.99
C ASN A 409 5.13 -29.11 -13.73
N GLY A 410 4.29 -29.34 -14.74
CA GLY A 410 3.09 -30.16 -14.62
C GLY A 410 1.87 -29.39 -14.12
N VAL A 411 1.95 -28.05 -14.04
CA VAL A 411 0.77 -27.18 -13.94
C VAL A 411 0.36 -26.81 -15.37
N ASP A 412 -0.05 -27.83 -16.11
CA ASP A 412 -0.32 -27.69 -17.53
C ASP A 412 -1.63 -26.92 -17.73
N ILE A 413 -1.51 -25.62 -18.05
CA ILE A 413 -2.63 -24.68 -18.30
C ILE A 413 -3.60 -25.24 -19.35
N LEU A 414 -3.15 -26.15 -20.23
CA LEU A 414 -3.98 -26.75 -21.28
C LEU A 414 -4.62 -28.10 -20.90
N SER A 415 -4.13 -28.78 -19.86
CA SER A 415 -4.70 -30.09 -19.43
C SER A 415 -6.00 -29.94 -18.62
N ILE A 416 -6.25 -28.76 -18.04
CA ILE A 416 -7.48 -28.47 -17.28
C ILE A 416 -8.67 -28.18 -18.24
N TYR A 417 -8.42 -27.74 -19.48
CA TYR A 417 -9.49 -27.44 -20.45
C TYR A 417 -9.96 -28.64 -21.27
N SER A 418 -9.40 -29.85 -21.04
CA SER A 418 -9.75 -31.07 -21.79
C SER A 418 -10.53 -32.11 -20.97
N SER A 419 -10.89 -31.80 -19.72
CA SER A 419 -11.69 -32.68 -18.87
C SER A 419 -12.88 -31.91 -18.28
N ASN A 420 -13.84 -31.58 -19.15
CA ASN A 420 -15.24 -31.40 -18.76
C ASN A 420 -15.99 -32.69 -19.07
#